data_AF-A0A960A2X4-F1
#
_entry.id   AF-A0A960A2X4-F1
#
_cell.length_a   1.000
_cell.length_b   1.000
_cell.length_c   1.000
_cell.angle_alpha   90.00
_cell.angle_beta   90.00
_cell.angle_gamma   90.00
#
_symmetry.space_group_name_H-M   'P 1'
#
loop_
_entity.id
_entity.type
_entity.pdbx_description
1 polymer ?
#
loop_
_entity_poly.entity_id
_entity_poly.type
_entity_poly.pdbx_seq_one_letter_code
_entity_poly.pdbx_strand_id
1 'polypeptide(L)'
;IGAFYLFTMVLGYGAAWLVGPDKIANMPGKANAAAPALAFELGGAVLMAIIAGVAFATILAVVAGLTITASASFAHDVYNSIIKDGKASPEKEVKVARITSVVIGVLAILGGILANGQNIAFLISLAFAVAASANLPSILYTMYWKRFNTRGSVWSIYAGLVSSIVLIVFSPSISGSKTAMLGEAVNFAWFPLTNPALISVPLAFLAGWIGTITSPVRGDEELAVEMEVRSLTGAGAGEAISH
;
A
#
# COMPACT_ATOMS: atom_id res chain seq x y z
N ILE A 1 4.47 0.84 15.46
CA ILE A 1 3.18 1.36 14.95
C ILE A 1 2.36 2.07 16.03
N GLY A 2 2.08 1.43 17.18
CA GLY A 2 1.32 2.09 18.26
C GLY A 2 1.91 3.42 18.75
N ALA A 3 3.22 3.48 19.00
CA ALA A 3 3.91 4.71 19.40
C ALA A 3 3.80 5.83 18.34
N PHE A 4 3.83 5.48 17.05
CA PHE A 4 3.65 6.44 15.96
C PHE A 4 2.27 7.10 16.04
N TYR A 5 1.20 6.31 16.16
CA TYR A 5 -0.15 6.86 16.28
C TYR A 5 -0.32 7.74 17.52
N LEU A 6 0.27 7.34 18.64
CA LEU A 6 0.31 8.15 19.86
C LEU A 6 0.95 9.52 19.59
N PHE A 7 2.13 9.54 18.97
CA PHE A 7 2.82 10.79 18.64
C PHE A 7 2.06 11.65 17.65
N THR A 8 1.45 11.06 16.61
CA THR A 8 0.63 11.83 15.65
C THR A 8 -0.57 12.50 16.32
N MET A 9 -1.19 11.83 17.29
CA MET A 9 -2.31 12.39 18.06
C MET A 9 -1.84 13.57 18.91
N VAL A 10 -0.75 13.41 19.65
CA VAL A 10 -0.17 14.48 20.48
C VAL A 10 0.23 15.69 19.63
N LEU A 11 0.89 15.46 18.49
CA LEU A 11 1.25 16.51 17.54
C LEU A 11 0.03 17.23 16.97
N GLY A 12 -0.99 16.48 16.56
CA GLY A 12 -2.22 17.03 15.98
C GLY A 12 -2.98 17.93 16.95
N TYR A 13 -3.22 17.45 18.18
CA TYR A 13 -3.90 18.26 19.20
C TYR A 13 -3.03 19.42 19.69
N GLY A 14 -1.72 19.22 19.81
CA GLY A 14 -0.77 20.29 20.14
C GLY A 14 -0.78 21.41 19.08
N ALA A 15 -0.77 21.05 17.80
CA ALA A 15 -0.90 22.00 16.70
C ALA A 15 -2.25 22.73 16.72
N ALA A 16 -3.35 22.01 16.95
CA ALA A 16 -4.67 22.63 17.03
C ALA A 16 -4.77 23.62 18.20
N TRP A 17 -4.17 23.32 19.35
CA TRP A 17 -4.16 24.20 20.52
C TRP A 17 -3.30 25.45 20.32
N LEU A 18 -2.08 25.29 19.80
CA LEU A 18 -1.11 26.39 19.72
C LEU A 18 -1.27 27.25 18.46
N VAL A 19 -1.57 26.63 17.31
CA VAL A 19 -1.69 27.34 16.03
C VAL A 19 -3.13 27.73 15.75
N GLY A 20 -4.09 26.93 16.22
CA GLY A 20 -5.52 27.10 15.96
C GLY A 20 -6.01 26.28 14.75
N PRO A 21 -7.15 25.58 14.88
CA PRO A 21 -7.67 24.69 13.82
C PRO A 21 -8.05 25.44 12.54
N ASP A 22 -8.65 26.64 12.66
CA ASP A 22 -9.05 27.45 11.51
C ASP A 22 -7.85 27.95 10.71
N LYS A 23 -6.77 28.31 11.41
CA LYS A 23 -5.51 28.73 10.78
C LYS A 23 -4.90 27.59 9.98
N ILE A 24 -4.85 26.38 10.55
CA ILE A 24 -4.36 25.16 9.87
C ILE A 24 -5.26 24.80 8.67
N ALA A 25 -6.58 24.88 8.81
CA ALA A 25 -7.52 24.54 7.73
C ALA A 25 -7.39 25.46 6.50
N ASN A 26 -6.99 26.71 6.72
CA ASN A 26 -6.77 27.71 5.67
C ASN A 26 -5.32 27.72 5.11
N MET A 27 -4.40 26.94 5.69
CA MET A 27 -3.04 26.81 5.18
C MET A 27 -2.95 25.90 3.95
N PRO A 28 -1.96 26.12 3.06
CA PRO A 28 -1.63 25.18 2.00
C PRO A 28 -1.33 23.79 2.58
N GLY A 29 -2.04 22.76 2.11
CA GLY A 29 -1.91 21.39 2.63
C GLY A 29 -2.84 21.06 3.81
N LYS A 30 -3.59 22.03 4.35
CA LYS A 30 -4.61 21.84 5.40
C LYS A 30 -4.07 21.05 6.59
N ALA A 31 -4.69 19.91 6.91
CA ALA A 31 -4.26 19.01 7.99
C ALA A 31 -2.79 18.55 7.87
N ASN A 32 -2.24 18.43 6.66
CA ASN A 32 -0.85 18.04 6.44
C ASN A 32 0.16 19.15 6.82
N ALA A 33 -0.31 20.40 6.95
CA ALA A 33 0.50 21.53 7.39
C ALA A 33 0.62 21.62 8.92
N ALA A 34 -0.11 20.81 9.68
CA ALA A 34 -0.17 20.91 11.14
C ALA A 34 1.22 20.80 11.80
N ALA A 35 2.05 19.83 11.39
CA ALA A 35 3.38 19.64 11.96
C ALA A 35 4.36 20.78 11.60
N PRO A 36 4.49 21.21 10.32
CA PRO A 36 5.27 22.41 9.98
C PRO A 36 4.77 23.69 10.65
N ALA A 37 3.46 23.87 10.77
CA ALA A 37 2.87 25.05 11.41
C ALA A 37 3.18 25.09 12.91
N LEU A 38 3.08 23.95 13.60
CA LEU A 38 3.47 23.84 15.00
C LEU A 38 4.98 24.08 15.19
N ALA A 39 5.82 23.57 14.29
CA ALA A 39 7.26 23.81 14.32
C ALA A 39 7.59 25.30 14.18
N PHE A 40 6.86 26.02 13.32
CA PHE A 40 7.00 27.46 13.19
C PHE A 40 6.57 28.22 14.45
N GLU A 41 5.45 27.82 15.07
CA GLU A 41 4.95 28.45 16.30
C GLU A 41 5.92 28.26 17.48
N LEU A 42 6.55 27.09 17.58
CA LEU A 42 7.43 26.75 18.70
C LEU A 42 8.87 27.26 18.55
N GLY A 43 9.41 27.29 17.33
CA GLY A 43 10.84 27.54 17.08
C GLY A 43 11.14 28.38 15.85
N GLY A 44 10.12 29.06 15.30
CA GLY A 44 10.25 29.96 14.17
C GLY A 44 10.71 29.27 12.88
N ALA A 45 11.24 30.08 11.96
CA ALA A 45 11.66 29.64 10.64
C ALA A 45 12.73 28.53 10.68
N VAL A 46 13.64 28.56 11.67
CA VAL A 46 14.72 27.57 11.78
C VAL A 46 14.17 26.19 12.10
N LEU A 47 13.31 26.07 13.11
CA LEU A 47 12.72 24.79 13.47
C LEU A 47 11.80 24.26 12.36
N MET A 48 11.01 25.14 11.75
CA MET A 48 10.21 24.78 10.57
C MET A 48 11.07 24.24 9.43
N ALA A 49 12.20 24.90 9.11
CA ALA A 49 13.10 24.47 8.04
C ALA A 49 13.73 23.10 8.33
N ILE A 50 14.12 22.84 9.59
CA ILE A 50 14.65 21.53 10.01
C ILE A 50 13.58 20.45 9.83
N ILE A 51 12.37 20.67 10.35
CA ILE A 51 11.27 19.69 10.26
C ILE A 51 10.87 19.44 8.80
N ALA A 52 10.78 20.50 7.98
CA ALA A 52 10.49 20.38 6.55
C ALA A 52 11.60 19.63 5.80
N GLY A 53 12.88 19.91 6.10
CA GLY A 53 14.01 19.22 5.50
C GLY A 53 14.06 17.73 5.86
N VAL A 54 13.80 17.38 7.12
CA VAL A 54 13.71 15.99 7.56
C VAL A 54 12.54 15.29 6.87
N ALA A 55 11.35 15.91 6.84
CA ALA A 55 10.18 15.35 6.15
C ALA A 55 10.44 15.13 4.65
N PHE A 56 11.12 16.07 3.99
CA PHE A 56 11.49 15.94 2.59
C PHE A 56 12.47 14.78 2.36
N ALA A 57 13.52 14.70 3.19
CA ALA A 57 14.51 13.63 3.11
C ALA A 57 13.89 12.24 3.32
N THR A 58 12.96 12.09 4.27
CA THR A 58 12.29 10.81 4.52
C THR A 58 11.34 10.42 3.40
N ILE A 59 10.59 11.37 2.81
CA ILE A 59 9.75 11.11 1.64
C ILE A 59 10.61 10.62 0.47
N LEU A 60 11.72 11.30 0.17
CA LEU A 60 12.63 10.88 -0.90
C LEU A 60 13.20 9.48 -0.66
N ALA A 61 13.61 9.17 0.58
CA ALA A 61 14.13 7.85 0.93
C ALA A 61 13.08 6.74 0.72
N VAL A 62 11.84 6.95 1.18
CA VAL A 62 10.75 5.97 1.02
C VAL A 62 10.35 5.79 -0.44
N VAL A 63 10.20 6.89 -1.18
CA VAL A 63 9.86 6.86 -2.61
C VAL A 63 10.93 6.12 -3.40
N ALA A 64 12.22 6.39 -3.15
CA ALA A 64 13.31 5.70 -3.79
C ALA A 64 13.30 4.19 -3.48
N GLY A 65 13.13 3.82 -2.21
CA GLY A 65 13.05 2.43 -1.78
C GLY A 65 11.89 1.67 -2.47
N LEU A 66 10.67 2.19 -2.38
CA LEU A 66 9.50 1.57 -3.01
C LEU A 66 9.62 1.48 -4.54
N THR A 67 10.20 2.50 -5.17
CA THR A 67 10.39 2.51 -6.63
C THR A 67 11.42 1.46 -7.06
N ILE A 68 12.55 1.36 -6.35
CA ILE A 68 13.58 0.35 -6.64
C ILE A 68 12.98 -1.05 -6.47
N THR A 69 12.31 -1.32 -5.33
CA THR A 69 11.69 -2.63 -5.09
C THR A 69 10.67 -2.97 -6.16
N ALA A 70 9.75 -2.06 -6.49
CA ALA A 70 8.75 -2.30 -7.53
C ALA A 70 9.37 -2.56 -8.91
N SER A 71 10.40 -1.79 -9.28
CA SER A 71 11.08 -1.95 -10.56
C SER A 71 11.93 -3.23 -10.64
N ALA A 72 12.54 -3.65 -9.52
CA ALA A 72 13.28 -4.90 -9.42
C ALA A 72 12.35 -6.10 -9.50
N SER A 73 11.23 -6.10 -8.75
CA SER A 73 10.20 -7.13 -8.85
C SER A 73 9.65 -7.24 -10.27
N PHE A 74 9.40 -6.12 -10.95
CA PHE A 74 8.96 -6.17 -12.34
C PHE A 74 10.04 -6.75 -13.29
N ALA A 75 11.30 -6.33 -13.13
CA ALA A 75 12.39 -6.82 -13.97
C ALA A 75 12.60 -8.34 -13.81
N HIS A 76 12.49 -8.85 -12.58
CA HIS A 76 12.68 -10.26 -12.28
C HIS A 76 11.43 -11.11 -12.58
N ASP A 77 10.27 -10.71 -12.05
CA ASP A 77 9.06 -11.53 -12.10
C ASP A 77 8.35 -11.42 -13.45
N VAL A 78 8.30 -10.22 -14.04
CA VAL A 78 7.62 -10.02 -15.33
C VAL A 78 8.60 -10.19 -16.49
N TYR A 79 9.70 -9.43 -16.49
CA TYR A 79 10.58 -9.42 -17.64
C TYR A 79 11.45 -10.68 -17.74
N ASN A 80 12.16 -11.06 -16.68
CA ASN A 80 12.99 -12.26 -16.72
C ASN A 80 12.13 -13.54 -16.72
N SER A 81 11.27 -13.72 -15.72
CA SER A 81 10.56 -14.98 -15.52
C SER A 81 9.46 -15.23 -16.56
N ILE A 82 8.66 -14.22 -16.91
CA ILE A 82 7.51 -14.40 -17.84
C ILE A 82 7.88 -14.09 -19.30
N ILE A 83 8.60 -12.99 -19.57
CA ILE A 83 8.87 -12.55 -20.96
C ILE A 83 10.12 -13.24 -21.55
N LYS A 84 11.10 -13.59 -20.71
CA LYS A 84 12.38 -14.17 -21.13
C LYS A 84 12.59 -15.60 -20.66
N ASP A 85 11.58 -16.24 -20.07
CA ASP A 85 11.63 -17.63 -19.58
C ASP A 85 12.85 -17.91 -18.68
N GLY A 86 13.24 -16.94 -17.84
CA GLY A 86 14.38 -17.02 -16.92
C GLY A 86 15.76 -16.88 -17.59
N LYS A 87 15.83 -16.47 -18.86
CA LYS A 87 17.07 -16.39 -19.65
C LYS A 87 17.56 -14.96 -19.87
N ALA A 88 17.05 -13.97 -19.14
CA ALA A 88 17.56 -12.62 -19.23
C ALA A 88 19.00 -12.57 -18.66
N SER A 89 19.87 -11.78 -19.31
CA SER A 89 21.18 -11.49 -18.72
C SER A 89 21.02 -10.44 -17.60
N PRO A 90 21.86 -10.48 -16.56
CA PRO A 90 21.81 -9.50 -15.45
C PRO A 90 21.86 -8.04 -15.94
N GLU A 91 22.67 -7.77 -16.95
CA GLU A 91 22.78 -6.44 -17.57
C GLU A 91 21.45 -5.95 -18.16
N LYS A 92 20.67 -6.86 -18.77
CA LYS A 92 19.36 -6.52 -19.35
C LYS A 92 18.32 -6.32 -18.26
N GLU A 93 18.37 -7.10 -17.19
CA GLU A 93 17.49 -6.91 -16.03
C GLU A 93 17.72 -5.55 -15.38
N VAL A 94 18.97 -5.16 -15.13
CA VAL A 94 19.30 -3.84 -14.59
C VAL A 94 18.82 -2.72 -15.51
N LYS A 95 18.97 -2.89 -16.83
CA LYS A 95 18.47 -1.91 -17.80
C LYS A 95 16.94 -1.79 -17.76
N VAL A 96 16.23 -2.91 -17.70
CA VAL A 96 14.76 -2.93 -17.60
C VAL A 96 14.31 -2.34 -16.27
N ALA A 97 14.94 -2.70 -15.15
CA ALA A 97 14.64 -2.14 -13.84
C ALA A 97 14.76 -0.61 -13.87
N ARG A 98 15.85 -0.04 -14.40
CA ARG A 98 16.01 1.42 -14.52
C ARG A 98 14.91 2.08 -15.36
N ILE A 99 14.55 1.50 -16.50
CA ILE A 99 13.45 2.01 -17.34
C ILE A 99 12.13 1.96 -16.58
N THR A 100 11.85 0.83 -15.92
CA THR A 100 10.64 0.66 -15.12
C THR A 100 10.57 1.65 -13.97
N SER A 101 11.69 1.95 -13.28
CA SER A 101 11.72 2.98 -12.24
C SER A 101 11.28 4.34 -12.77
N VAL A 102 11.76 4.73 -13.97
CA VAL A 102 11.37 5.99 -14.62
C VAL A 102 9.89 5.99 -14.98
N VAL A 103 9.39 4.90 -15.55
CA VAL A 103 7.96 4.77 -15.93
C VAL A 103 7.06 4.85 -14.71
N ILE A 104 7.38 4.10 -13.64
CA ILE A 104 6.65 4.15 -12.36
C ILE A 104 6.68 5.58 -11.80
N GLY A 105 7.84 6.25 -11.83
CA GLY A 105 7.98 7.64 -11.38
C GLY A 105 7.08 8.61 -12.15
N VAL A 106 7.04 8.52 -13.48
CA VAL A 106 6.16 9.35 -14.31
C VAL A 106 4.69 9.07 -14.01
N LEU A 107 4.29 7.80 -13.91
CA LEU A 107 2.91 7.43 -13.56
C LEU A 107 2.52 7.92 -12.17
N ALA A 108 3.43 7.85 -11.19
CA ALA A 108 3.20 8.36 -9.85
C ALA A 108 3.02 9.88 -9.82
N ILE A 109 3.82 10.64 -10.60
CA ILE A 109 3.67 12.10 -10.73
C ILE A 109 2.31 12.44 -11.36
N LEU A 110 1.94 11.78 -12.47
CA LEU A 110 0.67 12.01 -13.13
C LEU A 110 -0.52 11.67 -12.21
N GLY A 111 -0.45 10.52 -11.53
CA GLY A 111 -1.45 10.12 -10.54
C GLY A 111 -1.56 11.11 -9.38
N GLY A 112 -0.44 11.64 -8.89
CA GLY A 112 -0.40 12.67 -7.85
C GLY A 112 -1.05 13.99 -8.28
N ILE A 113 -0.87 14.39 -9.54
CA ILE A 113 -1.53 15.57 -10.12
C ILE A 113 -3.05 15.35 -10.20
N LEU A 114 -3.50 14.18 -10.66
CA LEU A 114 -4.93 13.85 -10.73
C LEU A 114 -5.58 13.74 -9.33
N ALA A 115 -4.80 13.32 -8.33
CA ALA A 115 -5.22 13.25 -6.94
C ALA A 115 -5.14 14.60 -6.20
N ASN A 116 -4.75 15.69 -6.86
CA ASN A 116 -4.62 16.99 -6.22
C ASN A 116 -5.97 17.45 -5.63
N GLY A 117 -5.93 17.97 -4.40
CA GLY A 117 -7.13 18.40 -3.68
C GLY A 117 -7.85 17.29 -2.91
N GLN A 118 -7.48 16.01 -3.12
CA GLN A 118 -8.00 14.89 -2.34
C GLN A 118 -7.25 14.75 -1.00
N ASN A 119 -7.91 14.12 -0.02
CA ASN A 119 -7.27 13.82 1.25
C ASN A 119 -6.28 12.66 1.08
N ILE A 120 -5.00 12.91 1.36
CA ILE A 120 -3.92 11.92 1.19
C ILE A 120 -4.14 10.71 2.11
N ALA A 121 -4.56 10.92 3.36
CA ALA A 121 -4.83 9.82 4.29
C ALA A 121 -5.96 8.91 3.79
N PHE A 122 -6.95 9.50 3.12
CA PHE A 122 -8.02 8.77 2.49
C PHE A 122 -7.52 7.89 1.32
N LEU A 123 -6.73 8.45 0.41
CA LEU A 123 -6.16 7.71 -0.72
C LEU A 123 -5.25 6.56 -0.27
N ILE A 124 -4.43 6.80 0.76
CA ILE A 124 -3.58 5.76 1.37
C ILE A 124 -4.44 4.64 1.96
N SER A 125 -5.55 4.98 2.63
CA SER A 125 -6.46 3.97 3.19
C SER A 125 -7.05 3.06 2.11
N LEU A 126 -7.39 3.59 0.93
CA LEU A 126 -7.89 2.78 -0.18
C LEU A 126 -6.79 1.87 -0.73
N ALA A 127 -5.58 2.39 -0.92
CA ALA A 127 -4.44 1.60 -1.39
C ALA A 127 -4.11 0.45 -0.44
N PHE A 128 -4.09 0.69 0.87
CA PHE A 128 -3.90 -0.36 1.87
C PHE A 128 -5.07 -1.35 1.91
N ALA A 129 -6.31 -0.91 1.72
CA ALA A 129 -7.45 -1.82 1.66
C ALA A 129 -7.33 -2.82 0.50
N VAL A 130 -6.91 -2.36 -0.69
CA VAL A 130 -6.66 -3.23 -1.84
C VAL A 130 -5.49 -4.18 -1.58
N ALA A 131 -4.35 -3.65 -1.10
CA ALA A 131 -3.16 -4.45 -0.82
C ALA A 131 -3.42 -5.52 0.25
N ALA A 132 -4.11 -5.16 1.33
CA ALA A 132 -4.51 -6.10 2.37
C ALA A 132 -5.47 -7.16 1.85
N SER A 133 -6.42 -6.80 0.99
CA SER A 133 -7.38 -7.76 0.43
C SER A 133 -6.73 -8.79 -0.48
N ALA A 134 -5.77 -8.36 -1.32
CA ALA A 134 -5.13 -9.25 -2.28
C ALA A 134 -4.07 -10.15 -1.62
N ASN A 135 -3.22 -9.62 -0.73
CA ASN A 135 -1.99 -10.30 -0.34
C ASN A 135 -2.07 -10.94 1.06
N LEU A 136 -2.70 -10.27 2.02
CA LEU A 136 -2.68 -10.70 3.43
C LEU A 136 -3.25 -12.12 3.63
N PRO A 137 -4.41 -12.49 3.04
CA PRO A 137 -4.98 -13.82 3.26
C PRO A 137 -4.11 -14.92 2.67
N SER A 138 -3.58 -14.71 1.46
CA SER A 138 -2.68 -15.68 0.83
C SER A 138 -1.40 -15.87 1.64
N ILE A 139 -0.76 -14.79 2.12
CA ILE A 139 0.45 -14.89 2.94
C ILE A 139 0.18 -15.65 4.24
N LEU A 140 -0.91 -15.32 4.94
CA LEU A 140 -1.26 -15.97 6.20
C LEU A 140 -1.58 -17.46 6.00
N TYR A 141 -2.31 -17.82 4.95
CA TYR A 141 -2.57 -19.23 4.66
C TYR A 141 -1.29 -19.99 4.28
N THR A 142 -0.39 -19.41 3.48
CA THR A 142 0.88 -20.09 3.16
C THR A 142 1.72 -20.33 4.43
N MET A 143 1.77 -19.38 5.36
CA MET A 143 2.57 -19.52 6.59
C MET A 143 1.95 -20.48 7.62
N TYR A 144 0.63 -20.49 7.79
CA TYR A 144 -0.02 -21.18 8.90
C TYR A 144 -0.87 -22.40 8.50
N TRP A 145 -1.21 -22.55 7.22
CA TRP A 145 -2.07 -23.63 6.76
C TRP A 145 -1.33 -24.59 5.83
N LYS A 146 -0.85 -25.69 6.38
CA LYS A 146 -0.06 -26.72 5.66
C LYS A 146 -0.71 -27.29 4.39
N ARG A 147 -2.05 -27.22 4.29
CA ARG A 147 -2.80 -27.71 3.11
C ARG A 147 -2.97 -26.67 2.01
N PHE A 148 -2.56 -25.42 2.23
CA PHE A 148 -2.73 -24.33 1.28
C PHE A 148 -1.96 -24.62 -0.02
N ASN A 149 -2.59 -24.33 -1.16
CA ASN A 149 -2.05 -24.66 -2.47
C ASN A 149 -2.18 -23.46 -3.44
N THR A 150 -1.54 -23.58 -4.60
CA THR A 150 -1.51 -22.53 -5.64
C THR A 150 -2.91 -22.09 -6.07
N ARG A 151 -3.86 -23.03 -6.21
CA ARG A 151 -5.24 -22.70 -6.58
C ARG A 151 -5.93 -21.85 -5.52
N GLY A 152 -5.77 -22.20 -4.25
CA GLY A 152 -6.25 -21.40 -3.12
C GLY A 152 -5.65 -20.00 -3.09
N SER A 153 -4.34 -19.89 -3.31
CA SER A 153 -3.64 -18.59 -3.40
C SER A 153 -4.19 -17.72 -4.53
N VAL A 154 -4.32 -18.30 -5.73
CA VAL A 154 -4.88 -17.60 -6.90
C VAL A 154 -6.31 -17.13 -6.65
N TRP A 155 -7.17 -17.99 -6.10
CA TRP A 155 -8.57 -17.61 -5.79
C TRP A 155 -8.65 -16.51 -4.74
N SER A 156 -7.81 -16.57 -3.73
CA SER A 156 -7.74 -15.55 -2.67
C SER A 156 -7.33 -14.18 -3.23
N ILE A 157 -6.24 -14.14 -4.01
CA ILE A 157 -5.70 -12.92 -4.60
C ILE A 157 -6.72 -12.30 -5.56
N TYR A 158 -7.28 -13.09 -6.48
CA TYR A 158 -8.27 -12.56 -7.43
C TYR A 158 -9.56 -12.12 -6.75
N ALA A 159 -10.09 -12.89 -5.80
CA ALA A 159 -11.30 -12.50 -5.08
C ALA A 159 -11.07 -11.22 -4.28
N GLY A 160 -9.94 -11.09 -3.58
CA GLY A 160 -9.58 -9.89 -2.82
C GLY A 160 -9.37 -8.67 -3.70
N LEU A 161 -8.62 -8.81 -4.80
CA LEU A 161 -8.36 -7.72 -5.74
C LEU A 161 -9.65 -7.26 -6.44
N VAL A 162 -10.40 -8.20 -7.03
CA VAL A 162 -11.63 -7.86 -7.77
C VAL A 162 -12.68 -7.29 -6.83
N SER A 163 -12.92 -7.92 -5.67
CA SER A 163 -13.92 -7.40 -4.72
C SER A 163 -13.54 -6.03 -4.18
N SER A 164 -12.26 -5.79 -3.82
CA SER A 164 -11.84 -4.48 -3.34
C SER A 164 -11.98 -3.39 -4.41
N ILE A 165 -11.56 -3.64 -5.66
CA ILE A 165 -11.72 -2.69 -6.76
C ILE A 165 -13.19 -2.40 -7.03
N VAL A 166 -14.03 -3.43 -7.16
CA VAL A 166 -15.47 -3.28 -7.39
C VAL A 166 -16.10 -2.46 -6.28
N LEU A 167 -15.85 -2.79 -5.01
CA LEU A 167 -16.39 -2.05 -3.88
C LEU A 167 -15.91 -0.59 -3.85
N ILE A 168 -14.65 -0.31 -4.21
CA ILE A 168 -14.13 1.07 -4.30
C ILE A 168 -14.85 1.85 -5.38
N VAL A 169 -14.95 1.30 -6.59
CA VAL A 169 -15.62 1.94 -7.74
C VAL A 169 -17.05 2.30 -7.34
N PHE A 170 -17.75 1.39 -6.67
CA PHE A 170 -19.14 1.55 -6.28
C PHE A 170 -19.35 2.14 -4.88
N SER A 171 -18.34 2.80 -4.30
CA SER A 171 -18.43 3.46 -3.00
C SER A 171 -18.55 4.99 -3.11
N PRO A 172 -18.96 5.67 -2.02
CA PRO A 172 -18.91 7.13 -1.88
C PRO A 172 -17.53 7.75 -2.13
N SER A 173 -16.48 6.93 -2.18
CA SER A 173 -15.11 7.30 -2.54
C SER A 173 -15.00 7.86 -3.96
N ILE A 174 -15.74 7.28 -4.89
CA ILE A 174 -15.63 7.55 -6.33
C ILE A 174 -16.81 8.37 -6.84
N SER A 175 -18.02 8.10 -6.36
CA SER A 175 -19.25 8.76 -6.85
C SER A 175 -20.22 9.11 -5.71
N GLY A 176 -21.04 10.16 -5.88
CA GLY A 176 -22.17 10.44 -4.97
C GLY A 176 -21.85 11.17 -3.65
N SER A 177 -20.65 11.75 -3.48
CA SER A 177 -20.29 12.57 -2.32
C SER A 177 -19.64 13.90 -2.75
N LYS A 178 -19.74 14.95 -1.93
CA LYS A 178 -19.05 16.23 -2.13
C LYS A 178 -17.53 16.11 -2.18
N THR A 179 -16.98 15.03 -1.64
CA THR A 179 -15.54 14.71 -1.67
C THR A 179 -15.21 13.57 -2.63
N ALA A 180 -16.18 13.06 -3.40
CA ALA A 180 -15.97 11.97 -4.34
C ALA A 180 -15.09 12.42 -5.52
N MET A 181 -14.31 11.50 -6.08
CA MET A 181 -13.42 11.80 -7.22
C MET A 181 -14.18 12.27 -8.48
N LEU A 182 -15.40 11.77 -8.72
CA LEU A 182 -16.25 12.16 -9.86
C LEU A 182 -17.28 13.26 -9.53
N GLY A 183 -17.30 13.74 -8.28
CA GLY A 183 -18.26 14.73 -7.80
C GLY A 183 -19.67 14.19 -7.51
N GLU A 184 -20.57 15.10 -7.15
CA GLU A 184 -21.93 14.80 -6.67
C GLU A 184 -22.92 14.48 -7.82
N ALA A 185 -22.62 14.93 -9.04
CA ALA A 185 -23.52 14.82 -10.20
C ALA A 185 -23.68 13.38 -10.75
N VAL A 186 -22.75 12.50 -10.42
CA VAL A 186 -22.78 11.09 -10.84
C VAL A 186 -22.87 10.23 -9.57
N ASN A 187 -23.97 9.48 -9.42
CA ASN A 187 -24.19 8.61 -8.27
C ASN A 187 -24.51 7.18 -8.72
N PHE A 188 -23.52 6.30 -8.61
CA PHE A 188 -23.69 4.86 -8.75
C PHE A 188 -23.19 4.13 -7.49
N ALA A 189 -23.07 4.85 -6.37
CA ALA A 189 -22.58 4.29 -5.12
C ALA A 189 -23.67 3.47 -4.41
N TRP A 190 -23.74 2.17 -4.71
CA TRP A 190 -24.63 1.23 -4.00
C TRP A 190 -24.00 0.68 -2.71
N PHE A 191 -22.68 0.78 -2.57
CA PHE A 191 -21.96 0.30 -1.40
C PHE A 191 -21.68 1.44 -0.41
N PRO A 192 -22.23 1.42 0.82
CA PRO A 192 -22.21 2.59 1.70
C PRO A 192 -20.86 2.83 2.40
N LEU A 193 -19.95 1.84 2.39
CA LEU A 193 -18.69 1.96 3.13
C LEU A 193 -17.59 2.53 2.25
N THR A 194 -16.89 3.52 2.78
CA THR A 194 -15.71 4.14 2.15
C THR A 194 -14.49 3.23 2.19
N ASN A 195 -14.43 2.30 3.15
CA ASN A 195 -13.34 1.32 3.26
C ASN A 195 -13.85 -0.08 2.84
N PRO A 196 -13.37 -0.63 1.71
CA PRO A 196 -13.81 -1.93 1.22
C PRO A 196 -13.26 -3.10 2.04
N ALA A 197 -12.16 -2.91 2.79
CA ALA A 197 -11.42 -3.98 3.47
C ALA A 197 -12.28 -4.81 4.42
N LEU A 198 -13.30 -4.19 5.03
CA LEU A 198 -14.21 -4.88 5.93
C LEU A 198 -14.95 -6.06 5.26
N ILE A 199 -15.15 -6.00 3.95
CA ILE A 199 -15.83 -7.05 3.17
C ILE A 199 -14.84 -7.78 2.26
N SER A 200 -13.97 -7.06 1.55
CA SER A 200 -13.05 -7.67 0.58
C SER A 200 -12.02 -8.58 1.24
N VAL A 201 -11.54 -8.27 2.45
CA VAL A 201 -10.60 -9.14 3.17
C VAL A 201 -11.26 -10.46 3.58
N PRO A 202 -12.40 -10.49 4.29
CA PRO A 202 -13.11 -11.75 4.56
C PRO A 202 -13.46 -12.55 3.31
N LEU A 203 -13.91 -11.89 2.23
CA LEU A 203 -14.17 -12.56 0.95
C LEU A 203 -12.93 -13.23 0.37
N ALA A 204 -11.77 -12.59 0.45
CA ALA A 204 -10.51 -13.14 -0.01
C ALA A 204 -10.07 -14.36 0.83
N PHE A 205 -10.27 -14.34 2.15
CA PHE A 205 -10.07 -15.51 3.01
C PHE A 205 -11.01 -16.65 2.63
N LEU A 206 -12.30 -16.38 2.49
CA LEU A 206 -13.30 -17.39 2.11
C LEU A 206 -13.00 -18.01 0.75
N ALA A 207 -12.66 -17.20 -0.26
CA ALA A 207 -12.31 -17.68 -1.59
C ALA A 207 -11.04 -18.54 -1.56
N GLY A 208 -10.03 -18.13 -0.79
CA GLY A 208 -8.81 -18.93 -0.60
C GLY A 208 -9.08 -20.27 0.07
N TRP A 209 -9.94 -20.29 1.09
CA TRP A 209 -10.37 -21.49 1.78
C TRP A 209 -11.13 -22.45 0.85
N ILE A 210 -12.13 -21.95 0.11
CA ILE A 210 -12.89 -22.73 -0.87
C ILE A 210 -11.96 -23.27 -1.97
N GLY A 211 -11.10 -22.42 -2.54
CA GLY A 211 -10.16 -22.79 -3.59
C GLY A 211 -9.18 -23.87 -3.16
N THR A 212 -8.80 -23.88 -1.88
CA THR A 212 -7.91 -24.89 -1.30
C THR A 212 -8.62 -26.23 -1.10
N ILE A 213 -9.80 -26.23 -0.47
CA ILE A 213 -10.52 -27.48 -0.12
C ILE A 213 -11.07 -28.18 -1.37
N THR A 214 -11.49 -27.41 -2.36
CA THR A 214 -12.03 -27.95 -3.63
C THR A 214 -10.93 -28.34 -4.62
N SER A 215 -9.66 -28.18 -4.24
CA SER A 215 -8.53 -28.60 -5.05
C SER A 215 -8.22 -30.08 -4.85
N PRO A 216 -8.02 -30.86 -5.93
CA PRO A 216 -7.54 -32.23 -5.82
C PRO A 216 -6.04 -32.28 -5.43
N VAL A 217 -5.31 -31.18 -5.60
CA VAL A 217 -3.89 -31.04 -5.27
C VAL A 217 -3.75 -30.60 -3.82
N ARG A 218 -3.10 -31.41 -3.00
CA ARG A 218 -2.75 -31.05 -1.61
C ARG A 218 -1.49 -30.19 -1.59
N GLY A 219 -1.39 -29.28 -0.62
CA GLY A 219 -0.18 -28.51 -0.37
C GLY A 219 1.04 -29.42 -0.17
N ASP A 220 2.21 -28.91 -0.53
CA ASP A 220 3.47 -29.62 -0.43
C ASP A 220 3.95 -29.63 1.04
N GLU A 221 4.09 -30.83 1.62
CA GLU A 221 4.49 -31.00 3.02
C GLU A 221 5.91 -30.50 3.30
N GLU A 222 6.80 -30.59 2.31
CA GLU A 222 8.20 -30.19 2.46
C GLU A 222 8.32 -28.66 2.54
N LEU A 223 7.60 -27.96 1.64
CA LEU A 223 7.46 -26.50 1.67
C LEU A 223 6.76 -26.01 2.95
N ALA A 224 5.78 -26.75 3.47
CA ALA A 224 5.09 -26.38 4.70
C ALA A 224 6.00 -26.48 5.94
N VAL A 225 6.87 -27.49 6.00
CA VAL A 225 7.87 -27.64 7.07
C VAL A 225 8.93 -26.55 6.95
N GLU A 226 9.41 -26.25 5.74
CA GLU A 226 10.36 -25.16 5.51
C GLU A 226 9.79 -23.80 5.97
N MET A 227 8.56 -23.49 5.58
CA MET A 227 7.86 -22.26 5.98
C MET A 227 7.65 -22.17 7.50
N GLU A 228 7.35 -23.29 8.16
CA GLU A 228 7.21 -23.38 9.62
C GLU A 228 8.55 -23.06 10.31
N VAL A 229 9.66 -23.62 9.81
CA VAL A 229 11.01 -23.31 10.32
C VAL A 229 11.34 -21.84 10.08
N ARG A 230 11.14 -21.31 8.88
CA ARG A 230 11.43 -19.90 8.55
C ARG A 230 10.60 -18.93 9.39
N SER A 231 9.32 -19.24 9.63
CA SER A 231 8.44 -18.42 10.47
C SER A 231 8.82 -18.43 11.94
N LEU A 232 9.29 -19.56 12.50
CA LEU A 232 9.63 -19.68 13.91
C LEU A 232 11.04 -19.20 14.23
N THR A 233 11.98 -19.37 13.29
CA THR A 233 13.40 -19.04 13.49
C THR A 233 13.79 -17.69 12.87
N GLY A 234 12.96 -17.14 11.99
CA GLY A 234 13.33 -15.98 11.17
C GLY A 234 14.41 -16.29 10.13
N ALA A 235 14.74 -17.57 9.88
CA ALA A 235 15.69 -17.96 8.86
C ALA A 235 15.25 -17.41 7.49
N GLY A 236 16.14 -16.66 6.82
CA GLY A 236 15.86 -16.00 5.55
C GLY A 236 15.18 -14.61 5.65
N ALA A 237 14.83 -14.12 6.84
CA ALA A 237 14.28 -12.77 7.01
C ALA A 237 15.35 -11.66 6.96
N GLY A 238 16.64 -12.03 7.02
CA GLY A 238 17.78 -11.11 7.14
C GLY A 238 18.82 -11.17 6.03
N GLU A 239 18.72 -12.08 5.05
CA GLU A 239 19.63 -12.02 3.90
C GLU A 239 19.16 -10.90 2.97
N ALA A 240 19.76 -9.73 3.15
CA ALA A 240 19.93 -8.80 2.04
C ALA A 240 20.66 -9.59 0.95
N ILE A 241 19.92 -10.02 -0.07
CA ILE A 241 20.47 -10.57 -1.30
C ILE A 241 21.46 -9.51 -1.77
N SER A 242 22.76 -9.79 -1.65
CA SER A 242 23.78 -8.90 -2.15
C SER A 242 23.60 -8.84 -3.67
N HIS A 243 23.02 -7.74 -4.13
CA HIS A 243 23.01 -7.36 -5.54
C HIS A 243 24.43 -7.15 -6.05
#